data_AF-A0A261GN90-F1
#
_entry.id   AF-A0A261GN90-F1
#
_cell.length_a   1.000
_cell.length_b   1.000
_cell.length_c   1.000
_cell.angle_alpha   90.00
_cell.angle_beta   90.00
_cell.angle_gamma   90.00
#
_symmetry.space_group_name_H-M   'P 1'
#
loop_
_entity.id
_entity.type
_entity.pdbx_description
1 polymer ?
#
loop_
_entity_poly.entity_id
_entity_poly.type
_entity_poly.pdbx_seq_one_letter_code
_entity_poly.pdbx_strand_id
1 'polypeptide(L)'
;MYQTDLNISLDQLENYLHQLGEKAGAILSPDSVQSAISLAEGLSDGEEEDLLFEFDIEGNKVPLVVKASVRHMQGPRFSLMTPSQALFELVQANSEPAQANR
;
A
#
# COMPACT_ATOMS: atom_id res chain seq x y z
N MET A 1 7.73 -2.79 -13.90
CA MET A 1 6.81 -2.47 -12.79
C MET A 1 7.65 -2.46 -11.54
N TYR A 2 7.60 -1.39 -10.75
CA TYR A 2 8.37 -1.28 -9.52
C TYR A 2 7.60 -2.00 -8.41
N GLN A 3 8.31 -2.71 -7.52
CA GLN A 3 7.72 -3.45 -6.41
C GLN A 3 8.48 -3.18 -5.12
N THR A 4 7.76 -3.03 -4.01
CA THR A 4 8.34 -3.04 -2.66
C THR A 4 7.49 -3.89 -1.73
N ASP A 5 8.12 -4.62 -0.83
CA ASP A 5 7.42 -5.35 0.22
C ASP A 5 7.29 -4.46 1.45
N LEU A 6 6.10 -4.46 2.06
CA LEU A 6 5.81 -3.75 3.30
C LEU A 6 5.77 -4.76 4.45
N ASN A 7 6.57 -4.49 5.48
CA ASN A 7 6.56 -5.27 6.72
C ASN A 7 5.73 -4.54 7.78
N ILE A 8 4.43 -4.45 7.54
CA ILE A 8 3.48 -3.73 8.39
C ILE A 8 2.24 -4.60 8.67
N SER A 9 1.54 -4.33 9.77
CA SER A 9 0.23 -4.93 10.04
C SER A 9 -0.87 -4.30 9.19
N LEU A 10 -2.05 -4.92 9.20
CA LEU A 10 -3.23 -4.43 8.48
C LEU A 10 -3.69 -3.04 8.99
N ASP A 11 -3.69 -2.79 10.30
CA ASP A 11 -3.98 -1.46 10.87
C ASP A 11 -2.95 -0.39 10.43
N GLN A 12 -1.70 -0.82 10.21
CA GLN A 12 -0.64 0.07 9.74
C GLN A 12 -0.77 0.34 8.24
N LEU A 13 -1.36 -0.57 7.47
CA LEU A 13 -1.63 -0.39 6.04
C LEU A 13 -2.61 0.76 5.80
N GLU A 14 -3.68 0.86 6.61
CA GLU A 14 -4.65 1.97 6.54
C GLU A 14 -3.94 3.33 6.65
N ASN A 15 -3.21 3.49 7.75
CA ASN A 15 -2.47 4.71 8.04
C ASN A 15 -1.42 5.00 6.97
N TYR A 16 -0.74 3.96 6.48
CA TYR A 16 0.25 4.09 5.42
C TYR A 16 -0.37 4.60 4.11
N LEU A 17 -1.51 4.05 3.69
CA LEU A 17 -2.20 4.47 2.47
C LEU A 17 -2.73 5.89 2.58
N HIS A 18 -3.27 6.27 3.74
CA HIS A 18 -3.68 7.65 4.00
C HIS A 18 -2.51 8.63 3.87
N GLN A 19 -1.38 8.35 4.53
CA GLN A 19 -0.17 9.19 4.45
C GLN A 19 0.42 9.25 3.04
N LEU A 20 0.43 8.12 2.33
CA LEU A 20 0.88 8.07 0.95
C LEU A 20 -0.01 8.92 0.05
N GLY A 21 -1.33 8.86 0.24
CA GLY A 21 -2.30 9.71 -0.47
C GLY A 21 -2.03 11.19 -0.25
N GLU A 22 -1.88 11.61 1.00
CA GLU A 22 -1.56 13.01 1.34
C GLU A 22 -0.26 13.48 0.68
N LYS A 23 0.79 12.65 0.70
CA LYS A 23 2.09 12.96 0.06
C LYS A 23 2.04 12.96 -1.46
N ALA A 24 1.25 12.06 -2.05
CA ALA A 24 1.02 11.99 -3.48
C ALA A 24 0.10 13.12 -3.99
N GLY A 25 -0.58 13.86 -3.10
CA GLY A 25 -1.61 14.82 -3.49
C GLY A 25 -2.91 14.15 -3.94
N ALA A 26 -3.11 12.87 -3.61
CA ALA A 26 -4.28 12.08 -3.95
C ALA A 26 -5.10 11.82 -2.68
N ILE A 27 -6.35 12.29 -2.68
CA ILE A 27 -7.28 11.94 -1.60
C ILE A 27 -7.88 10.58 -1.92
N LEU A 28 -7.32 9.52 -1.30
CA LEU A 28 -7.98 8.22 -1.32
C LEU A 28 -9.31 8.33 -0.59
N SER A 29 -10.38 7.80 -1.18
CA SER A 29 -11.67 7.74 -0.49
C SER A 29 -11.56 6.80 0.72
N PRO A 30 -11.99 7.21 1.92
CA PRO A 30 -12.02 6.33 3.09
C PRO A 30 -12.76 5.02 2.81
N ASP A 31 -13.83 5.06 2.01
CA ASP A 31 -14.59 3.86 1.63
C ASP A 31 -13.75 2.88 0.80
N SER A 32 -12.87 3.39 -0.07
CA SER A 32 -12.00 2.55 -0.90
C SER A 32 -10.91 1.88 -0.06
N VAL A 33 -10.32 2.63 0.88
CA VAL A 33 -9.33 2.11 1.82
C VAL A 33 -9.98 1.05 2.72
N GLN A 34 -11.14 1.34 3.31
CA GLN A 34 -11.85 0.40 4.18
C GLN A 34 -12.27 -0.88 3.46
N SER A 35 -12.76 -0.75 2.21
CA SER A 35 -13.13 -1.93 1.39
C SER A 35 -11.92 -2.81 1.11
N ALA A 36 -10.79 -2.20 0.77
CA ALA A 36 -9.55 -2.92 0.50
C ALA A 36 -8.99 -3.62 1.75
N ILE A 37 -9.06 -2.95 2.90
CA ILE A 37 -8.67 -3.53 4.20
C ILE A 37 -9.58 -4.71 4.54
N SER A 38 -10.90 -4.56 4.40
CA SER A 38 -11.86 -5.63 4.69
C SER A 38 -11.64 -6.87 3.82
N LEU A 39 -11.22 -6.67 2.56
CA LEU A 39 -10.83 -7.77 1.68
C LEU A 39 -9.57 -8.48 2.20
N ALA A 40 -8.54 -7.73 2.61
CA ALA A 40 -7.32 -8.30 3.16
C ALA A 40 -7.52 -9.00 4.51
N GLU A 41 -8.42 -8.50 5.37
CA GLU A 41 -8.80 -9.16 6.63
C GLU A 41 -9.52 -10.49 6.40
N GLY A 42 -10.30 -10.59 5.32
CA GLY A 42 -11.04 -11.79 4.96
C GLY A 42 -10.16 -12.95 4.45
N LEU A 43 -8.86 -12.71 4.20
CA LEU A 43 -7.97 -13.71 3.61
C LEU A 43 -7.65 -14.86 4.58
N SER A 44 -7.82 -16.07 4.06
CA SER A 44 -7.45 -17.32 4.71
C SER A 44 -6.02 -17.75 4.35
N ASP A 45 -5.48 -18.74 5.06
CA ASP A 45 -4.12 -19.24 4.81
C ASP A 45 -3.94 -19.74 3.36
N GLY A 46 -2.96 -19.18 2.65
CA GLY A 46 -2.68 -19.49 1.25
C GLY A 46 -3.44 -18.62 0.25
N GLU A 47 -4.29 -17.70 0.71
CA GLU A 47 -5.00 -16.76 -0.16
C GLU A 47 -4.16 -15.50 -0.45
N GLU A 48 -4.38 -14.96 -1.64
CA GLU A 48 -3.76 -13.74 -2.14
C GLU A 48 -4.84 -12.87 -2.81
N GLU A 49 -4.80 -11.56 -2.59
CA GLU A 49 -5.75 -10.59 -3.16
C GLU A 49 -5.03 -9.32 -3.60
N ASP A 50 -5.45 -8.75 -4.73
CA ASP A 50 -4.87 -7.53 -5.28
C ASP A 50 -5.79 -6.34 -5.02
N LEU A 51 -5.35 -5.43 -4.15
CA LEU A 51 -6.07 -4.21 -3.82
C LEU A 51 -5.61 -3.09 -4.76
N LEU A 52 -6.55 -2.54 -5.53
CA LEU A 52 -6.26 -1.53 -6.55
C LEU A 52 -6.57 -0.12 -6.04
N PHE A 53 -5.58 0.75 -6.13
CA PHE A 53 -5.69 2.18 -5.83
C PHE A 53 -5.25 3.00 -7.03
N GLU A 54 -5.83 4.18 -7.19
CA GLU A 54 -5.43 5.14 -8.22
C GLU A 54 -5.01 6.44 -7.55
N PHE A 55 -3.81 6.90 -7.88
CA PHE A 55 -3.23 8.13 -7.36
C PHE A 55 -3.11 9.14 -8.50
N ASP A 56 -3.41 10.40 -8.23
CA ASP A 56 -3.08 11.49 -9.13
C ASP A 56 -1.65 11.95 -8.82
N ILE A 57 -0.73 11.74 -9.76
CA ILE A 57 0.65 12.23 -9.68
C ILE A 57 0.87 13.18 -10.85
N GLU A 58 1.04 14.47 -10.54
CA GLU A 58 1.29 15.53 -11.53
C GLU A 58 0.19 15.61 -12.62
N GLY A 59 -1.08 15.36 -12.27
CA GLY A 59 -2.21 15.36 -13.21
C GLY A 59 -2.36 14.07 -14.00
N ASN A 60 -1.59 13.02 -13.67
CA ASN A 60 -1.70 11.70 -14.29
C ASN A 60 -2.24 10.68 -13.28
N LYS A 61 -3.25 9.94 -13.72
CA LYS A 61 -3.77 8.78 -12.98
C LYS A 61 -2.78 7.63 -13.05
N VAL A 62 -2.23 7.28 -11.90
CA VAL A 62 -1.24 6.23 -11.73
C VAL A 62 -1.82 5.14 -10.84
N PRO A 63 -1.84 3.87 -11.29
CA PRO A 63 -2.28 2.78 -10.45
C PRO A 63 -1.22 2.38 -9.42
N LEU A 64 -1.69 2.00 -8.23
CA LEU A 64 -0.95 1.32 -7.19
C LEU A 64 -1.70 0.04 -6.84
N VAL A 65 -1.01 -1.09 -6.93
CA VAL A 65 -1.55 -2.39 -6.54
C VAL A 65 -0.93 -2.78 -5.21
N VAL A 66 -1.74 -2.98 -4.17
CA VAL A 66 -1.29 -3.61 -2.93
C VAL A 66 -1.71 -5.08 -3.00
N LYS A 67 -0.76 -5.97 -3.22
CA LYS A 67 -0.99 -7.40 -3.11
C LYS A 67 -0.95 -7.82 -1.64
N ALA A 68 -2.08 -8.25 -1.11
CA ALA A 68 -2.19 -8.87 0.20
C ALA A 68 -2.05 -10.39 0.05
N SER A 69 -1.29 -11.03 0.93
CA SER A 69 -1.13 -12.49 0.94
C SER A 69 -0.99 -13.01 2.35
N VAL A 70 -1.63 -14.13 2.66
CA VAL A 70 -1.50 -14.82 3.95
C VAL A 70 -0.77 -16.14 3.72
N ARG A 71 0.33 -16.38 4.45
CA ARG A 71 1.10 -17.63 4.35
C ARG A 71 1.42 -18.20 5.72
N HIS A 72 0.99 -19.43 5.95
CA HIS A 72 1.32 -20.34 7.05
C HIS A 72 1.59 -19.66 8.38
N MET A 73 0.52 -19.35 9.12
CA MET A 73 0.56 -18.75 10.46
C MET A 73 1.36 -17.44 10.59
N GLN A 74 1.83 -16.86 9.48
CA GLN A 74 2.32 -15.50 9.44
C GLN A 74 1.15 -14.63 8.99
N GLY A 75 0.93 -13.52 9.70
CA GLY A 75 -0.12 -12.55 9.36
C GLY A 75 0.01 -12.02 7.92
N PRO A 76 -0.96 -11.22 7.47
CA PRO A 76 -1.00 -10.74 6.09
C PRO A 76 0.30 -9.99 5.75
N ARG A 77 0.85 -10.31 4.59
CA ARG A 77 2.00 -9.64 3.98
C ARG A 77 1.51 -8.80 2.83
N PHE A 78 2.08 -7.60 2.71
CA PHE A 78 1.68 -6.65 1.69
C PHE A 78 2.84 -6.34 0.75
N SER A 79 2.60 -6.41 -0.55
CA SER A 79 3.56 -6.01 -1.58
C SER A 79 2.93 -4.93 -2.44
N LEU A 80 3.57 -3.78 -2.53
CA LEU A 80 3.16 -2.66 -3.37
C LEU A 80 3.77 -2.78 -4.75
N MET A 81 2.96 -2.58 -5.79
CA MET A 81 3.40 -2.59 -7.19
C MET A 81 2.83 -1.38 -7.92
N THR A 82 3.68 -0.66 -8.66
CA THR A 82 3.25 0.47 -9.48
C THR A 82 4.06 0.56 -10.77
N PRO A 83 3.48 1.00 -11.89
CA PRO A 83 4.24 1.31 -13.10
C PRO A 83 4.98 2.66 -13.02
N SER A 84 4.65 3.53 -12.05
CA SER A 84 5.26 4.86 -11.93
C SER A 84 6.49 4.86 -11.02
N GLN A 85 7.60 5.37 -11.54
CA GLN A 85 8.80 5.58 -10.74
C GLN A 85 8.58 6.63 -9.64
N ALA A 86 7.89 7.73 -9.93
CA ALA A 86 7.64 8.79 -8.95
C ALA A 86 6.80 8.29 -7.76
N LEU A 87 5.76 7.50 -8.04
CA LEU A 87 4.96 6.89 -6.98
C LEU A 87 5.76 5.84 -6.20
N PHE A 88 6.61 5.07 -6.89
CA PHE A 88 7.51 4.12 -6.23
C PHE A 88 8.52 4.81 -5.30
N GLU A 89 9.12 5.93 -5.71
CA GLU A 89 10.03 6.71 -4.87
C GLU A 89 9.31 7.31 -3.66
N LEU A 90 8.08 7.80 -3.82
CA LEU A 90 7.24 8.26 -2.71
C LEU A 90 6.93 7.13 -1.73
N VAL A 91 6.59 5.94 -2.24
CA VAL A 91 6.36 4.73 -1.47
C VAL A 91 7.61 4.37 -0.65
N GLN A 92 8.79 4.34 -1.27
CA GLN A 92 10.05 4.04 -0.57
C GLN A 92 10.35 5.06 0.53
N ALA A 93 10.20 6.36 0.24
CA ALA A 93 10.38 7.43 1.22
C ALA A 93 9.35 7.39 2.36
N ASN A 94 8.21 6.72 2.17
CA ASN A 94 7.19 6.50 3.20
C ASN A 94 7.40 5.18 3.97
N SER A 95 8.13 4.22 3.39
CA SER A 95 8.41 2.90 3.97
C SER A 95 9.63 2.87 4.88
N GLU A 96 10.56 3.83 4.74
CA GLU A 96 11.69 3.96 5.66
C GLU A 96 11.23 4.62 6.99
N PRO A 97 11.46 4.00 8.16
CA PRO A 97 11.38 4.75 9.41
C PRO A 97 12.42 5.85 9.31
N ALA A 98 11.99 7.11 9.52
CA ALA A 98 12.89 8.25 9.58
C ALA A 98 14.15 7.86 10.34
N GLN A 99 15.27 7.67 9.63
CA GLN A 99 16.53 7.38 10.29
C GLN A 99 16.78 8.56 11.21
N ALA A 100 16.73 8.29 12.51
CA ALA A 100 17.12 9.22 13.54
C ALA A 100 18.54 9.67 13.20
N ASN A 101 18.66 10.91 12.74
CA ASN A 101 19.94 11.59 12.64
C ASN A 101 20.62 11.49 14.01
N ARG A 102 21.73 10.76 14.05
CA ARG A 102 22.70 10.77 15.14
C ARG A 102 23.71 11.89 14.90
#